data_AF-A0A957NIB8-F1
#
_entry.id   AF-A0A957NIB8-F1
#
_cell.length_a   1.000
_cell.length_b   1.000
_cell.length_c   1.000
_cell.angle_alpha   90.00
_cell.angle_beta   90.00
_cell.angle_gamma   90.00
#
_symmetry.space_group_name_H-M   'P 1'
#
loop_
_entity.id
_entity.type
_entity.pdbx_description
1 polymer ?
#
loop_
_entity_poly.entity_id
_entity_poly.type
_entity_poly.pdbx_seq_one_letter_code
_entity_poly.pdbx_strand_id
1 'polypeptide(L)'
;MLIIITISLLLVSCAPVSAPSTQTDENAGTTTLVVFAAASLTNVFDEIGATFRTAHPGVEIVYNFAGSNQLATQIAEGAPADLFASANEAQMAVALESGRIHADAERTFAHNRLVVVLPTDNPAGLIGLDDLRQPGLKIVLAAADVPVGQYALGFLDRAEADSSLGAGYKEAVLANVVSYETNVRAVLSKVVLGEADAGIVYTSDAAVQSDQLQQ
;
A
#
# COMPACT_ATOMS: atom_id res chain seq x y z
N MET A 1 -52.61 -42.02 -48.98
CA MET A 1 -53.91 -42.45 -48.43
C MET A 1 -53.65 -43.39 -47.26
N LEU A 2 -53.62 -42.86 -46.04
CA LEU A 2 -54.22 -43.47 -44.85
C LEU A 2 -54.09 -42.45 -43.70
N ILE A 3 -55.22 -41.84 -43.36
CA ILE A 3 -55.39 -40.88 -42.27
C ILE A 3 -55.82 -41.71 -41.05
N ILE A 4 -55.07 -41.69 -39.96
CA ILE A 4 -55.48 -42.28 -38.69
C ILE A 4 -55.63 -41.14 -37.68
N ILE A 5 -56.89 -40.82 -37.41
CA ILE A 5 -57.33 -39.85 -36.39
C ILE A 5 -57.31 -40.58 -35.05
N THR A 6 -56.50 -40.11 -34.12
CA THR A 6 -56.52 -40.56 -32.72
C THR A 6 -57.10 -39.44 -31.85
N ILE A 7 -58.23 -39.76 -31.23
CA ILE A 7 -58.97 -38.92 -30.28
C ILE A 7 -58.26 -39.05 -28.92
N SER A 8 -57.64 -37.97 -28.44
CA SER A 8 -57.07 -37.89 -27.09
C SER A 8 -58.06 -37.22 -26.14
N LEU A 9 -58.42 -37.98 -25.10
CA LEU A 9 -59.33 -37.64 -24.02
C LEU A 9 -58.64 -36.69 -23.01
N LEU A 10 -59.20 -35.51 -22.78
CA LEU A 10 -58.71 -34.54 -21.80
C LEU A 10 -59.14 -34.94 -20.38
N LEU A 11 -58.18 -35.28 -19.52
CA LEU A 11 -58.34 -35.41 -18.08
C LEU A 11 -57.85 -34.12 -17.41
N VAL A 12 -58.78 -33.31 -16.90
CA VAL A 12 -58.48 -32.12 -16.08
C VAL A 12 -58.22 -32.59 -14.65
N SER A 13 -56.96 -32.51 -14.21
CA SER A 13 -56.55 -32.76 -12.84
C SER A 13 -56.47 -31.41 -12.09
N CYS A 14 -57.30 -31.23 -11.07
CA CYS A 14 -57.20 -30.10 -10.12
C CYS A 14 -56.03 -30.35 -9.17
N ALA A 15 -54.95 -29.59 -9.28
CA ALA A 15 -53.88 -29.55 -8.29
C ALA A 15 -54.15 -28.47 -7.23
N PRO A 16 -53.89 -28.72 -5.94
CA PRO A 16 -54.00 -27.69 -4.90
C PRO A 16 -52.88 -26.65 -5.06
N VAL A 17 -53.28 -25.37 -5.09
CA VAL A 17 -52.39 -24.21 -5.03
C VAL A 17 -51.64 -24.26 -3.71
N SER A 18 -50.36 -24.62 -3.76
CA SER A 18 -49.44 -24.43 -2.65
C SER A 18 -49.04 -22.96 -2.61
N ALA A 19 -49.22 -22.33 -1.45
CA ALA A 19 -48.81 -20.96 -1.20
C ALA A 19 -47.30 -20.80 -1.46
N PRO A 20 -46.83 -19.66 -1.99
CA PRO A 20 -45.41 -19.40 -2.10
C PRO A 20 -44.84 -19.28 -0.68
N SER A 21 -44.08 -20.29 -0.27
CA SER A 21 -43.16 -20.16 0.85
C SER A 21 -42.11 -19.14 0.45
N THR A 22 -42.16 -17.96 1.06
CA THR A 22 -41.08 -16.98 1.03
C THR A 22 -39.85 -17.65 1.61
N GLN A 23 -39.03 -18.25 0.74
CA GLN A 23 -37.66 -18.60 1.08
C GLN A 23 -36.92 -17.28 1.18
N THR A 24 -36.71 -16.82 2.41
CA THR A 24 -35.67 -15.86 2.70
C THR A 24 -34.37 -16.54 2.30
N ASP A 25 -33.82 -16.16 1.14
CA ASP A 25 -32.47 -16.51 0.74
C ASP A 25 -31.49 -15.88 1.75
N GLU A 26 -31.29 -16.53 2.91
CA GLU A 26 -30.14 -16.31 3.78
C GLU A 26 -28.90 -16.98 3.16
N ASN A 27 -28.61 -16.66 1.91
CA ASN A 27 -27.27 -16.78 1.38
C ASN A 27 -26.72 -15.36 1.32
N ALA A 28 -26.42 -14.79 2.50
CA ALA A 28 -25.63 -13.58 2.60
C ALA A 28 -24.23 -13.91 2.06
N GLY A 29 -24.08 -13.81 0.74
CA GLY A 29 -22.83 -14.12 0.06
C GLY A 29 -21.70 -13.28 0.63
N THR A 30 -20.55 -13.91 0.82
CA THR A 30 -19.33 -13.21 1.22
C THR A 30 -18.98 -12.14 0.18
N THR A 31 -18.85 -10.89 0.60
CA THR A 31 -18.36 -9.80 -0.26
C THR A 31 -16.86 -9.66 -0.03
N THR A 32 -16.04 -9.84 -1.06
CA THR A 32 -14.59 -9.64 -0.96
C THR A 32 -14.23 -8.25 -1.44
N LEU A 33 -13.53 -7.48 -0.61
CA LEU A 33 -12.90 -6.20 -0.98
C LEU A 33 -11.41 -6.40 -1.22
N VAL A 34 -10.92 -6.03 -2.40
CA VAL A 34 -9.50 -6.05 -2.75
C VAL A 34 -8.90 -4.66 -2.53
N VAL A 35 -7.95 -4.57 -1.60
CA VAL A 35 -7.38 -3.30 -1.16
C VAL A 35 -5.89 -3.24 -1.51
N PHE A 36 -5.53 -2.32 -2.39
CA PHE A 36 -4.16 -2.02 -2.75
C PHE A 36 -3.69 -0.85 -1.89
N ALA A 37 -2.73 -1.07 -1.00
CA ALA A 37 -2.29 -0.03 -0.08
C ALA A 37 -0.76 0.03 0.00
N ALA A 38 -0.23 1.26 0.10
CA ALA A 38 1.20 1.46 0.27
C ALA A 38 1.74 0.67 1.47
N ALA A 39 2.96 0.13 1.37
CA ALA A 39 3.57 -0.65 2.44
C ALA A 39 3.71 0.11 3.78
N SER A 40 3.74 1.45 3.77
CA SER A 40 3.70 2.25 5.00
C SER A 40 2.39 2.13 5.79
N LEU A 41 1.31 1.72 5.12
CA LEU A 41 -0.04 1.66 5.64
C LEU A 41 -0.41 0.27 6.20
N THR A 42 0.48 -0.72 6.14
CA THR A 42 0.18 -2.11 6.52
C THR A 42 -0.45 -2.23 7.90
N ASN A 43 0.22 -1.73 8.95
CA ASN A 43 -0.29 -1.87 10.32
C ASN A 43 -1.64 -1.19 10.53
N VAL A 44 -1.83 0.03 10.01
CA VAL A 44 -3.09 0.76 10.22
C VAL A 44 -4.22 0.17 9.39
N PHE A 45 -3.94 -0.38 8.21
CA PHE A 45 -4.96 -1.08 7.40
C PHE A 45 -5.35 -2.43 8.01
N ASP A 46 -4.43 -3.15 8.65
CA ASP A 46 -4.77 -4.36 9.40
C ASP A 46 -5.75 -4.03 10.56
N GLU A 47 -5.50 -2.96 11.30
CA GLU A 47 -6.37 -2.50 12.39
C GLU A 47 -7.73 -2.00 11.89
N ILE A 48 -7.75 -1.16 10.86
CA ILE A 48 -8.98 -0.68 10.21
C ILE A 48 -9.76 -1.87 9.64
N GLY A 49 -9.09 -2.84 9.02
CA GLY A 49 -9.70 -4.03 8.46
C GLY A 49 -10.39 -4.91 9.51
N ALA A 50 -9.74 -5.13 10.65
CA ALA A 50 -10.33 -5.86 11.77
C ALA A 50 -11.59 -5.15 12.30
N THR A 51 -11.52 -3.83 12.44
CA THR A 51 -12.66 -3.01 12.88
C THR A 51 -13.80 -3.04 11.85
N PHE A 52 -13.47 -2.90 10.57
CA PHE A 52 -14.45 -2.90 9.48
C PHE A 52 -15.19 -4.24 9.36
N ARG A 53 -14.47 -5.37 9.41
CA ARG A 53 -15.10 -6.71 9.36
C ARG A 53 -16.00 -6.99 10.57
N THR A 54 -15.67 -6.42 11.74
CA THR A 54 -16.53 -6.53 12.93
C THR A 54 -17.85 -5.77 12.73
N ALA A 55 -17.79 -4.60 12.09
CA ALA A 55 -18.99 -3.80 11.78
C ALA A 55 -19.78 -4.32 10.56
N HIS A 56 -19.13 -5.08 9.67
CA HIS A 56 -19.70 -5.60 8.43
C HIS A 56 -19.52 -7.13 8.33
N PRO A 57 -20.32 -7.92 9.07
CA PRO A 57 -20.29 -9.37 8.94
C PRO A 57 -20.54 -9.82 7.50
N GLY A 58 -19.75 -10.78 7.02
CA GLY A 58 -19.82 -11.26 5.63
C GLY A 58 -18.97 -10.49 4.64
N VAL A 59 -18.21 -9.47 5.07
CA VAL A 59 -17.15 -8.87 4.25
C VAL A 59 -15.80 -9.50 4.55
N GLU A 60 -15.11 -9.95 3.51
CA GLU A 60 -13.70 -10.31 3.55
C GLU A 60 -12.85 -9.20 2.92
N ILE A 61 -11.63 -9.02 3.42
CA ILE A 61 -10.71 -8.02 2.88
C ILE A 61 -9.41 -8.71 2.50
N VAL A 62 -9.03 -8.57 1.23
CA VAL A 62 -7.78 -9.07 0.67
C VAL A 62 -6.86 -7.89 0.42
N TYR A 63 -5.75 -7.83 1.14
CA TYR A 63 -4.76 -6.76 0.99
C TYR A 63 -3.67 -7.13 -0.01
N ASN A 64 -3.24 -6.14 -0.78
CA ASN A 64 -2.01 -6.13 -1.54
C ASN A 64 -1.17 -4.93 -1.08
N PHE A 65 -0.14 -5.20 -0.28
CA PHE A 65 0.78 -4.19 0.22
C PHE A 65 2.07 -4.19 -0.60
N ALA A 66 2.42 -3.04 -1.19
CA ALA A 66 3.66 -2.86 -1.93
C ALA A 66 4.06 -1.38 -2.03
N GLY A 67 5.10 -1.06 -2.82
CA GLY A 67 5.38 0.31 -3.22
C GLY A 67 4.21 0.88 -4.03
N SER A 68 3.80 2.13 -3.76
CA SER A 68 2.64 2.71 -4.45
C SER A 68 2.84 2.80 -5.97
N ASN A 69 4.09 2.92 -6.44
CA ASN A 69 4.46 2.82 -7.85
C ASN A 69 4.08 1.46 -8.43
N GLN A 70 4.48 0.37 -7.78
CA GLN A 70 4.12 -0.99 -8.21
C GLN A 70 2.61 -1.21 -8.21
N LEU A 71 1.90 -0.73 -7.18
CA LEU A 71 0.45 -0.85 -7.08
C LEU A 71 -0.26 -0.04 -8.17
N ALA A 72 0.18 1.18 -8.44
CA ALA A 72 -0.36 2.02 -9.50
C ALA A 72 -0.14 1.38 -10.88
N THR A 73 1.03 0.80 -11.14
CA THR A 73 1.29 0.01 -12.36
C THR A 73 0.33 -1.16 -12.48
N GLN A 74 0.16 -1.96 -11.43
CA GLN A 74 -0.76 -3.10 -11.45
C GLN A 74 -2.20 -2.66 -11.73
N ILE A 75 -2.66 -1.58 -11.10
CA ILE A 75 -3.99 -1.01 -11.37
C ILE A 75 -4.08 -0.60 -12.84
N ALA A 76 -3.10 0.15 -13.36
CA ALA A 76 -3.10 0.59 -14.75
C ALA A 76 -3.16 -0.59 -15.75
N GLU A 77 -2.46 -1.68 -15.43
CA GLU A 77 -2.46 -2.93 -16.20
C GLU A 77 -3.74 -3.77 -16.03
N GLY A 78 -4.63 -3.37 -15.13
CA GLY A 78 -5.97 -3.95 -14.98
C GLY A 78 -6.15 -4.92 -13.83
N ALA A 79 -5.25 -4.92 -12.85
CA ALA A 79 -5.48 -5.61 -11.59
C ALA A 79 -6.76 -5.07 -10.90
N PRO A 80 -7.65 -5.94 -10.43
CA PRO A 80 -8.87 -5.50 -9.75
C PRO A 80 -8.53 -4.99 -8.35
N ALA A 81 -8.88 -3.74 -8.07
CA ALA A 81 -8.80 -3.14 -6.74
C ALA A 81 -10.07 -2.34 -6.47
N ASP A 82 -10.70 -2.57 -5.34
CA ASP A 82 -11.86 -1.79 -4.86
C ASP A 82 -11.42 -0.52 -4.15
N LEU A 83 -10.20 -0.53 -3.59
CA LEU A 83 -9.58 0.63 -2.94
C LEU A 83 -8.10 0.69 -3.26
N PHE A 84 -7.63 1.89 -3.61
CA PHE A 84 -6.22 2.21 -3.74
C PHE A 84 -5.81 3.30 -2.75
N ALA A 85 -4.83 3.02 -1.89
CA ALA A 85 -4.26 3.95 -0.94
C ALA A 85 -2.76 4.17 -1.23
N SER A 86 -2.46 5.27 -1.92
CA SER A 86 -1.10 5.67 -2.29
C SER A 86 -0.39 6.44 -1.18
N ALA A 87 0.94 6.36 -1.12
CA ALA A 87 1.77 7.17 -0.23
C ALA A 87 2.14 8.55 -0.82
N ASN A 88 1.82 8.82 -2.09
CA ASN A 88 1.96 10.14 -2.70
C ASN A 88 0.93 10.40 -3.81
N GLU A 89 0.77 11.68 -4.16
CA GLU A 89 -0.11 12.14 -5.23
C GLU A 89 0.40 11.73 -6.61
N ALA A 90 1.72 11.62 -6.81
CA ALA A 90 2.30 11.25 -8.11
C ALA A 90 1.85 9.84 -8.55
N GLN A 91 1.86 8.85 -7.65
CA GLN A 91 1.39 7.51 -8.00
C GLN A 91 -0.15 7.40 -8.01
N MET A 92 -0.85 8.28 -7.30
CA MET A 92 -2.31 8.43 -7.46
C MET A 92 -2.66 8.95 -8.86
N ALA A 93 -1.92 9.94 -9.37
CA ALA A 93 -2.08 10.46 -10.72
C ALA A 93 -1.89 9.37 -11.79
N VAL A 94 -0.85 8.53 -11.66
CA VAL A 94 -0.66 7.37 -12.57
C VAL A 94 -1.88 6.45 -12.60
N ALA A 95 -2.44 6.14 -11.43
CA ALA A 95 -3.61 5.28 -11.33
C ALA A 95 -4.89 5.94 -11.87
N LEU A 96 -5.06 7.26 -11.68
CA LEU A 96 -6.16 8.04 -12.26
C LEU A 96 -6.08 8.12 -13.79
N GLU A 97 -4.89 8.40 -14.32
CA GLU A 97 -4.61 8.50 -15.76
C GLU A 97 -4.89 7.19 -16.51
N SER A 98 -4.83 6.05 -15.81
CA SER A 98 -5.22 4.76 -16.37
C SER A 98 -6.72 4.62 -16.69
N GLY A 99 -7.55 5.55 -16.18
CA GLY A 99 -9.01 5.52 -16.34
C GLY A 99 -9.73 4.46 -15.51
N ARG A 100 -9.03 3.84 -14.54
CA ARG A 100 -9.57 2.77 -13.67
C ARG A 100 -9.96 3.23 -12.28
N ILE A 101 -9.66 4.47 -11.93
CA ILE A 101 -10.12 5.13 -10.70
C ILE A 101 -11.08 6.24 -11.09
N HIS A 102 -12.21 6.33 -10.38
CA HIS A 102 -13.13 7.44 -10.51
C HIS A 102 -12.47 8.73 -10.00
N ALA A 103 -12.31 9.72 -10.87
CA ALA A 103 -11.56 10.94 -10.54
C ALA A 103 -12.16 11.75 -9.37
N ASP A 104 -13.48 11.64 -9.15
CA ASP A 104 -14.18 12.27 -8.04
C ASP A 104 -14.05 11.50 -6.71
N ALA A 105 -13.44 10.31 -6.70
CA ALA A 105 -13.23 9.50 -5.51
C ALA A 105 -11.90 9.78 -4.80
N GLU A 106 -10.94 10.47 -5.44
CA GLU A 106 -9.63 10.78 -4.84
C GLU A 106 -9.78 11.70 -3.62
N ARG A 107 -9.20 11.31 -2.48
CA ARG A 107 -9.14 12.15 -1.27
C ARG A 107 -7.79 11.99 -0.57
N THR A 108 -7.16 13.10 -0.24
CA THR A 108 -6.06 13.11 0.74
C THR A 108 -6.62 12.78 2.12
N PHE A 109 -6.13 11.71 2.74
CA PHE A 109 -6.62 11.21 4.02
C PHE A 109 -5.57 11.22 5.14
N ALA A 110 -4.29 11.39 4.79
CA ALA A 110 -3.20 11.37 5.75
C ALA A 110 -2.00 12.20 5.26
N HIS A 111 -1.17 12.61 6.21
CA HIS A 111 0.15 13.19 5.98
C HIS A 111 1.20 12.41 6.76
N ASN A 112 2.46 12.54 6.37
CA ASN A 112 3.57 11.92 7.06
C ASN A 112 4.79 12.85 7.05
N ARG A 113 5.81 12.47 7.81
CA ARG A 113 7.11 13.15 7.86
C ARG A 113 8.21 12.13 7.59
N LEU A 114 9.24 12.55 6.85
CA LEU A 114 10.47 11.77 6.70
C LEU A 114 11.35 11.89 7.94
N VAL A 115 11.99 10.79 8.27
CA VAL A 115 13.02 10.69 9.30
C VAL A 115 14.14 9.80 8.82
N VAL A 116 15.34 10.07 9.34
CA VAL A 116 16.44 9.12 9.29
C VAL A 116 16.21 8.15 10.43
N VAL A 117 16.40 6.86 10.19
CA VAL A 117 16.42 5.83 11.24
C VAL A 117 17.77 5.16 11.27
N LEU A 118 18.18 4.76 12.46
CA LEU A 118 19.41 4.04 12.74
C LEU A 118 19.17 3.03 13.87
N PRO A 119 20.01 1.98 14.01
CA PRO A 119 19.92 1.05 15.14
C PRO A 119 20.01 1.77 16.49
N THR A 120 19.29 1.29 17.50
CA THR A 120 19.27 1.90 18.85
C THR A 120 20.65 1.95 19.52
N ASP A 121 21.54 1.00 19.22
CA ASP A 121 22.92 0.99 19.71
C ASP A 121 23.87 1.92 18.93
N ASN A 122 23.42 2.45 17.78
CA ASN A 122 24.12 3.42 16.93
C ASN A 122 25.61 3.13 16.73
N PRO A 123 25.98 1.99 16.13
CA PRO A 123 27.38 1.61 15.96
C PRO A 123 28.15 2.62 15.08
N ALA A 124 27.45 3.33 14.18
CA ALA A 124 28.02 4.35 13.32
C ALA A 124 28.19 5.72 14.00
N GLY A 125 27.67 5.92 15.22
CA GLY A 125 27.82 7.17 15.97
C GLY A 125 27.15 8.39 15.33
N LEU A 126 26.07 8.19 14.57
CA LEU A 126 25.31 9.27 13.93
C LEU A 126 24.60 10.12 14.98
N ILE A 127 24.81 11.43 14.96
CA ILE A 127 24.18 12.38 15.89
C ILE A 127 23.40 13.49 15.18
N GLY A 128 23.54 13.62 13.86
CA GLY A 128 22.79 14.56 13.05
C GLY A 128 22.85 14.28 11.56
N LEU A 129 22.09 15.08 10.80
CA LEU A 129 21.99 14.92 9.34
C LEU A 129 23.35 15.10 8.64
N ASP A 130 24.21 15.99 9.15
CA ASP A 130 25.53 16.21 8.56
C ASP A 130 26.39 14.93 8.52
N ASP A 131 26.17 13.99 9.45
CA ASP A 131 26.92 12.74 9.51
C ASP A 131 26.60 11.78 8.36
N LEU A 132 25.45 11.95 7.68
CA LEU A 132 25.08 11.10 6.55
C LEU A 132 26.08 11.19 5.38
N ARG A 133 26.88 12.25 5.31
CA ARG A 133 27.91 12.46 4.28
C ARG A 133 29.25 11.82 4.63
N GLN A 134 29.41 11.25 5.82
CA GLN A 134 30.67 10.65 6.26
C GLN A 134 31.03 9.45 5.37
N PRO A 135 32.21 9.41 4.73
CA PRO A 135 32.56 8.31 3.83
C PRO A 135 32.57 6.96 4.55
N GLY A 136 31.99 5.95 3.92
CA GLY A 136 31.98 4.58 4.42
C GLY A 136 30.75 4.22 5.25
N LEU A 137 29.84 5.17 5.47
CA LEU A 137 28.52 4.89 6.01
C LEU A 137 27.71 4.06 5.01
N LYS A 138 26.91 3.12 5.50
CA LYS A 138 25.98 2.33 4.69
C LYS A 138 24.57 2.89 4.82
N ILE A 139 24.09 3.56 3.78
CA ILE A 139 22.73 4.10 3.73
C ILE A 139 21.87 3.22 2.83
N VAL A 140 20.64 2.97 3.25
CA VAL A 140 19.62 2.36 2.39
C VAL A 140 18.51 3.37 2.13
N LEU A 141 18.16 3.54 0.85
CA LEU A 141 17.03 4.35 0.41
C LEU A 141 16.02 3.45 -0.31
N ALA A 142 14.82 3.95 -0.57
CA ALA A 142 13.98 3.34 -1.60
C ALA A 142 14.36 3.89 -2.98
N ALA A 143 14.03 3.15 -4.03
CA ALA A 143 14.24 3.58 -5.42
C ALA A 143 13.52 4.90 -5.73
N ALA A 144 14.02 5.65 -6.72
CA ALA A 144 13.58 7.02 -7.02
C ALA A 144 12.10 7.14 -7.42
N ASP A 145 11.51 6.07 -7.96
CA ASP A 145 10.11 5.98 -8.36
C ASP A 145 9.18 5.54 -7.21
N VAL A 146 9.74 4.98 -6.13
CA VAL A 146 9.02 4.64 -4.90
C VAL A 146 8.77 5.94 -4.10
N PRO A 147 7.55 6.17 -3.57
CA PRO A 147 7.22 7.43 -2.89
C PRO A 147 8.22 7.90 -1.83
N VAL A 148 8.66 7.02 -0.91
CA VAL A 148 9.63 7.40 0.13
C VAL A 148 11.00 7.74 -0.45
N GLY A 149 11.40 7.09 -1.55
CA GLY A 149 12.64 7.37 -2.27
C GLY A 149 12.58 8.72 -2.99
N GLN A 150 11.46 9.01 -3.65
CA GLN A 150 11.21 10.32 -4.25
C GLN A 150 11.27 11.44 -3.20
N TYR A 151 10.62 11.24 -2.05
CA TYR A 151 10.67 12.22 -0.96
C TYR A 151 12.08 12.34 -0.36
N ALA A 152 12.83 11.24 -0.23
CA ALA A 152 14.20 11.24 0.27
C ALA A 152 15.12 12.04 -0.66
N LEU A 153 15.03 11.84 -1.98
CA LEU A 153 15.76 12.64 -2.96
C LEU A 153 15.39 14.12 -2.87
N GLY A 154 14.10 14.44 -2.74
CA GLY A 154 13.64 15.81 -2.52
C GLY A 154 14.12 16.41 -1.20
N PHE A 155 14.31 15.61 -0.15
CA PHE A 155 15.01 16.04 1.07
C PHE A 155 16.47 16.38 0.77
N LEU A 156 17.20 15.52 0.07
CA LEU A 156 18.60 15.75 -0.26
C LEU A 156 18.81 16.99 -1.15
N ASP A 157 17.89 17.23 -2.10
CA ASP A 157 17.90 18.45 -2.92
C ASP A 157 17.75 19.72 -2.07
N ARG A 158 16.85 19.70 -1.08
CA ARG A 158 16.67 20.83 -0.16
C ARG A 158 17.85 20.98 0.79
N ALA A 159 18.42 19.88 1.25
CA ALA A 159 19.60 19.86 2.11
C ALA A 159 20.82 20.48 1.41
N GLU A 160 21.04 20.15 0.14
CA GLU A 160 22.12 20.75 -0.67
C GLU A 160 21.96 22.27 -0.83
N ALA A 161 20.71 22.75 -0.95
CA ALA A 161 20.40 24.18 -1.04
C ALA A 161 20.41 24.91 0.33
N ASP A 162 20.43 24.18 1.44
CA ASP A 162 20.42 24.74 2.79
C ASP A 162 21.84 25.15 3.23
N SER A 163 21.97 26.33 3.83
CA SER A 163 23.28 26.85 4.27
C SER A 163 23.98 26.02 5.36
N SER A 164 23.25 25.18 6.09
CA SER A 164 23.80 24.35 7.17
C SER A 164 24.47 23.06 6.67
N LEU A 165 23.96 22.47 5.59
CA LEU A 165 24.49 21.22 5.02
C LEU A 165 25.31 21.49 3.75
N GLY A 166 24.83 22.41 2.91
CA GLY A 166 25.59 23.04 1.84
C GLY A 166 25.81 22.18 0.59
N ALA A 167 26.46 22.81 -0.39
CA ALA A 167 26.76 22.21 -1.69
C ALA A 167 27.56 20.91 -1.56
N GLY A 168 27.23 19.90 -2.36
CA GLY A 168 27.88 18.59 -2.34
C GLY A 168 27.34 17.64 -1.27
N TYR A 169 26.44 18.07 -0.38
CA TYR A 169 25.82 17.19 0.62
C TYR A 169 25.09 16.02 -0.03
N LYS A 170 24.21 16.27 -1.00
CA LYS A 170 23.47 15.22 -1.71
C LYS A 170 24.41 14.21 -2.37
N GLU A 171 25.42 14.67 -3.10
CA GLU A 171 26.39 13.79 -3.76
C GLU A 171 27.11 12.89 -2.75
N ALA A 172 27.58 13.46 -1.64
CA ALA A 172 28.29 12.73 -0.61
C ALA A 172 27.38 11.69 0.10
N VAL A 173 26.12 12.04 0.39
CA VAL A 173 25.15 11.09 0.95
C VAL A 173 24.83 9.97 -0.04
N LEU A 174 24.61 10.30 -1.32
CA LEU A 174 24.32 9.30 -2.36
C LEU A 174 25.50 8.36 -2.60
N ALA A 175 26.74 8.81 -2.41
CA ALA A 175 27.93 7.96 -2.47
C ALA A 175 27.97 6.88 -1.37
N ASN A 176 27.25 7.09 -0.27
CA ASN A 176 27.10 6.14 0.83
C ASN A 176 25.90 5.19 0.66
N VAL A 177 25.08 5.35 -0.38
CA VAL A 177 23.90 4.50 -0.59
C VAL A 177 24.32 3.14 -1.12
N VAL A 178 24.08 2.09 -0.35
CA VAL A 178 24.45 0.70 -0.68
C VAL A 178 23.30 -0.12 -1.25
N SER A 179 22.05 0.35 -1.11
CA SER A 179 20.89 -0.32 -1.67
C SER A 179 19.72 0.63 -1.92
N TYR A 180 18.93 0.28 -2.94
CA TYR A 180 17.67 0.94 -3.28
C TYR A 180 16.52 -0.09 -3.21
N GLU A 181 15.60 0.12 -2.28
CA GLU A 181 14.52 -0.82 -2.00
C GLU A 181 13.22 -0.49 -2.75
N THR A 182 12.38 -1.49 -2.92
CA THR A 182 11.11 -1.38 -3.67
C THR A 182 9.97 -0.80 -2.85
N ASN A 183 10.12 -0.67 -1.53
CA ASN A 183 9.17 -0.04 -0.62
C ASN A 183 9.83 0.36 0.70
N VAL A 184 9.15 1.20 1.50
CA VAL A 184 9.69 1.71 2.78
C VAL A 184 9.91 0.63 3.84
N ARG A 185 9.13 -0.46 3.83
CA ARG A 185 9.28 -1.54 4.82
C ARG A 185 10.53 -2.37 4.57
N ALA A 186 10.95 -2.50 3.31
CA ALA A 186 12.22 -3.09 2.95
C ALA A 186 13.41 -2.22 3.41
N VAL A 187 13.31 -0.88 3.29
CA VAL A 187 14.32 0.05 3.85
C VAL A 187 14.43 -0.16 5.37
N LEU A 188 13.30 -0.09 6.07
CA LEU A 188 13.22 -0.27 7.52
C LEU A 188 13.84 -1.61 7.96
N SER A 189 13.48 -2.69 7.27
CA SER A 189 13.94 -4.04 7.61
C SER A 189 15.45 -4.18 7.49
N LYS A 190 16.08 -3.59 6.47
CA LYS A 190 17.54 -3.66 6.31
C LYS A 190 18.30 -2.93 7.41
N VAL A 191 17.77 -1.80 7.89
CA VAL A 191 18.37 -1.10 9.05
C VAL A 191 18.22 -1.95 10.31
N VAL A 192 17.03 -2.53 10.55
CA VAL A 192 16.79 -3.43 11.70
C VAL A 192 17.70 -4.67 11.67
N LEU A 193 17.96 -5.22 10.49
CA LEU A 193 18.83 -6.39 10.29
C LEU A 193 20.34 -6.05 10.35
N GLY A 194 20.71 -4.78 10.54
CA GLY A 194 22.11 -4.35 10.56
C GLY A 194 22.80 -4.41 9.21
N GLU A 195 22.04 -4.46 8.11
CA GLU A 195 22.58 -4.40 6.74
C GLU A 195 22.99 -2.96 6.35
N ALA A 196 22.50 -1.97 7.09
CA ALA A 196 22.75 -0.56 6.88
C ALA A 196 22.85 0.19 8.22
N ASP A 197 23.65 1.25 8.24
CA ASP A 197 23.83 2.12 9.40
C ASP A 197 22.67 3.11 9.53
N ALA A 198 22.07 3.50 8.40
CA ALA A 198 20.92 4.39 8.36
C ALA A 198 20.00 4.12 7.17
N GLY A 199 18.74 4.56 7.31
CA GLY A 199 17.80 4.63 6.20
C GLY A 199 16.86 5.83 6.33
N ILE A 200 16.29 6.29 5.22
CA ILE A 200 15.29 7.36 5.22
C ILE A 200 13.91 6.73 5.04
N VAL A 201 13.06 6.89 6.06
CA VAL A 201 11.73 6.29 6.15
C VAL A 201 10.69 7.31 6.63
N TYR A 202 9.45 6.89 6.81
CA TYR A 202 8.42 7.72 7.43
C TYR A 202 8.40 7.56 8.96
N THR A 203 8.02 8.62 9.67
CA THR A 203 7.85 8.60 11.15
C THR A 203 6.93 7.47 11.62
N SER A 204 5.85 7.20 10.88
CA SER A 204 4.91 6.12 11.20
C SER A 204 5.53 4.73 11.10
N ASP A 205 6.46 4.51 10.17
CA ASP A 205 7.14 3.22 10.00
C ASP A 205 8.19 3.01 11.09
N ALA A 206 8.94 4.07 11.43
CA ALA A 206 9.90 4.06 12.53
C ALA A 206 9.21 3.75 13.88
N ALA A 207 8.01 4.31 14.10
CA ALA A 207 7.25 4.11 15.35
C ALA A 207 6.86 2.64 15.60
N VAL A 208 6.75 1.81 14.57
CA VAL A 208 6.41 0.38 14.71
C VAL A 208 7.61 -0.44 15.20
N GLN A 209 8.83 0.10 15.11
CA GLN A 209 10.08 -0.58 15.48
C GLN A 209 10.88 0.23 16.52
N SER A 210 10.19 0.97 17.42
CA SER A 210 10.83 1.89 18.37
C SER A 210 11.80 1.25 19.36
N ASP A 211 11.69 -0.06 19.57
CA ASP A 211 12.60 -0.79 20.46
C ASP A 211 13.95 -1.12 19.79
N GLN A 212 13.99 -1.12 18.45
CA GLN A 212 15.16 -1.50 17.65
C GLN A 212 15.79 -0.32 16.91
N LEU A 213 15.03 0.75 16.69
CA LEU A 213 15.44 1.92 15.94
C LEU A 213 15.27 3.20 16.76
N GLN A 214 16.18 4.12 16.53
CA GLN A 214 16.04 5.53 16.91
C GLN A 214 16.07 6.42 15.66
N GLN A 215 15.68 7.69 15.85
CA GLN A 215 15.51 8.70 14.80
C GLN A 215 16.42 9.90 15.07
#